data_AF-H2ZDM9-F1
#
_entry.id   AF-H2ZDM9-F1
#
_cell.length_a   1.000
_cell.length_b   1.000
_cell.length_c   1.000
_cell.angle_alpha   90.00
_cell.angle_beta   90.00
_cell.angle_gamma   90.00
#
_symmetry.space_group_name_H-M   'P 1'
#
loop_
_entity.id
_entity.type
_entity.pdbx_description
1 polymer ?
#
loop_
_entity_poly.entity_id
_entity_poly.type
_entity_poly.pdbx_seq_one_letter_code
_entity_poly.pdbx_strand_id
1 'polypeptide(L)'
;NEFPHRCASKSDETDYRPLFENFIHDLLATVNKPEWPASEMLLSVLGRLLVHTFSTKSTEMSLRVASLDYLGVVAAKLRRDAVTSNTDVATSEDTELDESKLIERLECLLLAYLRRHSPADPSLMFAHNFYIGQWLRDASVEFQQVQQQENVDIDTQTIAAQTCQAKKGSVLNLMTTSAVAAALLSQKMSTRGLTVEDAMLLSRHLASTRQFSRAFDCYLSYILRVREESAVALRTRAIKCLAEVVAVDPSIMSRTDIAKGVRQSLVDSSTSVREAAIDLVGRFILLKPELVPHYYDMLSARIM
;
A
#
# COMPACT_ATOMS: atom_id res chain seq x y z
N ASN A 1 18.14 10.92 -2.03
CA ASN A 1 18.60 10.99 -0.63
C ASN A 1 18.61 12.40 -0.03
N GLU A 2 18.58 13.49 -0.80
CA GLU A 2 18.73 14.85 -0.22
C GLU A 2 17.47 15.42 0.47
N PHE A 3 16.27 15.20 -0.06
CA PHE A 3 15.06 15.87 0.45
C PHE A 3 14.65 15.45 1.88
N PRO A 4 14.65 14.15 2.26
CA PRO A 4 14.33 13.74 3.62
C PRO A 4 15.35 14.25 4.66
N HIS A 5 16.62 14.38 4.26
CA HIS A 5 17.68 14.92 5.12
C HIS A 5 17.54 16.43 5.32
N ARG A 6 17.08 17.18 4.32
CA ARG A 6 16.78 18.62 4.47
C ARG A 6 15.55 18.90 5.33
N CYS A 7 14.61 17.95 5.43
CA CYS A 7 13.51 18.01 6.39
C CYS A 7 13.96 17.76 7.85
N ALA A 8 15.14 17.15 8.04
CA ALA A 8 15.72 16.87 9.35
C ALA A 8 16.59 18.02 9.86
N SER A 9 17.33 18.69 8.97
CA SER A 9 18.18 19.81 9.37
C SER A 9 17.31 21.01 9.73
N LYS A 10 17.35 21.42 11.00
CA LYS A 10 16.93 22.76 11.42
C LYS A 10 17.91 23.79 10.83
N SER A 11 17.84 24.04 9.51
CA SER A 11 18.37 25.27 8.93
C SER A 11 17.36 26.37 9.26
N ASP A 12 17.84 27.38 9.98
CA ASP A 12 17.09 28.32 10.84
C ASP A 12 16.01 29.21 10.17
N GLU A 13 15.57 28.94 8.93
CA GLU A 13 14.59 29.80 8.24
C GLU A 13 13.45 29.06 7.53
N THR A 14 13.43 27.73 7.41
CA THR A 14 12.30 27.05 6.75
C THR A 14 12.04 25.64 7.27
N ASP A 15 10.89 25.45 7.90
CA ASP A 15 10.39 24.13 8.28
C ASP A 15 9.82 23.42 7.04
N TYR A 16 10.53 22.42 6.52
CA TYR A 16 10.10 21.65 5.35
C TYR A 16 9.08 20.55 5.69
N ARG A 17 8.79 20.30 6.98
CA ARG A 17 7.84 19.24 7.39
C ARG A 17 6.44 19.41 6.79
N PRO A 18 5.82 20.60 6.79
CA PRO A 18 4.50 20.78 6.18
C PRO A 18 4.50 20.52 4.66
N LEU A 19 5.57 20.88 3.96
CA LEU A 19 5.70 20.61 2.53
C LEU A 19 5.79 19.11 2.25
N PHE A 20 6.53 18.38 3.07
CA PHE A 20 6.65 16.93 2.95
C PHE A 20 5.35 16.22 3.33
N GLU A 21 4.64 16.70 4.35
CA GLU A 21 3.30 16.22 4.72
C GLU A 21 2.32 16.39 3.57
N ASN A 22 2.25 17.57 2.97
CA ASN A 22 1.41 17.81 1.81
C ASN A 22 1.77 16.88 0.64
N PHE A 23 3.06 16.72 0.37
CA PHE A 23 3.54 15.78 -0.65
C PHE A 23 3.08 14.33 -0.40
N ILE A 24 3.11 13.86 0.86
CA ILE A 24 2.59 12.53 1.21
C ILE A 24 1.07 12.46 0.98
N HIS A 25 0.32 13.47 1.44
CA HIS A 25 -1.12 13.50 1.25
C HIS A 25 -1.50 13.52 -0.24
N ASP A 26 -0.76 14.27 -1.05
CA ASP A 26 -0.93 14.31 -2.51
C ASP A 26 -0.66 12.94 -3.14
N LEU A 27 0.45 12.29 -2.76
CA LEU A 27 0.75 10.92 -3.23
C LEU A 27 -0.33 9.91 -2.82
N LEU A 28 -0.87 10.04 -1.61
CA LEU A 28 -1.95 9.18 -1.11
C LEU A 28 -3.32 9.52 -1.73
N ALA A 29 -3.51 10.73 -2.26
CA ALA A 29 -4.71 11.11 -3.00
C ALA A 29 -4.67 10.64 -4.46
N THR A 30 -3.47 10.52 -5.04
CA THR A 30 -3.29 10.03 -6.42
C THR A 30 -3.03 8.53 -6.49
N VAL A 31 -2.76 7.85 -5.36
CA VAL A 31 -2.60 6.39 -5.33
C VAL A 31 -3.87 5.70 -5.84
N ASN A 32 -3.72 4.68 -6.67
CA ASN A 32 -4.80 3.95 -7.37
C ASN A 32 -5.56 4.76 -8.45
N LYS A 33 -5.13 5.97 -8.79
CA LYS A 33 -5.63 6.63 -10.00
C LYS A 33 -4.89 6.14 -11.23
N PRO A 34 -5.61 5.80 -12.33
CA PRO A 34 -5.00 5.26 -13.54
C PRO A 34 -4.06 6.25 -14.25
N GLU A 35 -4.22 7.55 -14.00
CA GLU A 35 -3.38 8.59 -14.60
C GLU A 35 -2.04 8.80 -13.87
N TRP A 36 -1.89 8.30 -12.64
CA TRP A 36 -0.71 8.50 -11.78
C TRP A 36 -0.06 7.18 -11.31
N PRO A 37 0.42 6.32 -12.21
CA PRO A 37 0.98 5.02 -11.82
C PRO A 37 2.26 5.12 -10.98
N ALA A 38 3.02 6.21 -11.12
CA ALA A 38 4.27 6.41 -10.39
C ALA A 38 4.07 6.64 -8.88
N SER A 39 2.87 7.04 -8.44
CA SER A 39 2.60 7.32 -7.02
C SER A 39 2.80 6.08 -6.14
N GLU A 40 2.40 4.90 -6.61
CA GLU A 40 2.64 3.64 -5.90
C GLU A 40 4.14 3.36 -5.74
N MET A 41 4.92 3.54 -6.82
CA MET A 41 6.37 3.33 -6.81
C MET A 41 7.06 4.29 -5.82
N LEU A 42 6.68 5.56 -5.83
CA LEU A 42 7.21 6.57 -4.93
C LEU A 42 6.89 6.24 -3.47
N LEU A 43 5.65 5.84 -3.17
CA LEU A 43 5.25 5.43 -1.82
C LEU A 43 5.98 4.17 -1.35
N SER A 44 6.25 3.21 -2.24
CA SER A 44 7.03 2.01 -1.91
C SER A 44 8.49 2.33 -1.55
N VAL A 45 9.12 3.25 -2.30
CA VAL A 45 10.46 3.76 -1.97
C VAL A 45 10.42 4.55 -0.66
N LEU A 46 9.43 5.42 -0.51
CA LEU A 46 9.25 6.26 0.67
C LEU A 46 9.07 5.42 1.93
N GLY A 47 8.21 4.41 1.92
CA GLY A 47 8.01 3.54 3.07
C GLY A 47 9.30 2.84 3.52
N ARG A 48 10.13 2.37 2.57
CA ARG A 48 11.45 1.81 2.90
C ARG A 48 12.39 2.83 3.52
N LEU A 49 12.42 4.06 2.98
CA LEU A 49 13.22 5.15 3.54
C LEU A 49 12.76 5.51 4.95
N LEU A 50 11.46 5.69 5.18
CA LEU A 50 10.89 6.01 6.50
C LEU A 50 11.24 4.95 7.54
N VAL A 51 11.06 3.66 7.20
CA VAL A 51 11.45 2.53 8.06
C VAL A 51 12.93 2.60 8.43
N HIS A 52 13.80 2.85 7.46
CA HIS A 52 15.23 2.98 7.71
C HIS A 52 15.53 4.17 8.63
N THR A 53 14.88 5.32 8.40
CA THR A 53 15.12 6.56 9.15
C THR A 53 14.72 6.44 10.62
N PHE A 54 13.53 5.92 10.95
CA PHE A 54 13.13 5.78 12.36
C PHE A 54 13.79 4.59 13.06
N SER A 55 14.25 3.56 12.34
CA SER A 55 14.96 2.42 12.94
C SER A 55 16.41 2.75 13.28
N THR A 56 17.01 3.71 12.59
CA THR A 56 18.40 4.10 12.81
C THR A 56 18.51 4.95 14.08
N LYS A 57 19.26 4.48 15.08
CA LYS A 57 19.35 5.18 16.38
C LYS A 57 20.17 6.47 16.35
N SER A 58 21.01 6.68 15.34
CA SER A 58 21.82 7.90 15.17
C SER A 58 21.06 9.08 14.57
N THR A 59 19.86 8.86 14.02
CA THR A 59 19.03 9.94 13.48
C THR A 59 18.37 10.72 14.61
N GLU A 60 18.11 12.01 14.37
CA GLU A 60 17.48 12.88 15.36
C GLU A 60 16.10 12.37 15.79
N MET A 61 15.80 12.46 17.08
CA MET A 61 14.55 11.95 17.64
C MET A 61 13.31 12.59 16.99
N SER A 62 13.37 13.89 16.69
CA SER A 62 12.31 14.63 15.98
C SER A 62 11.97 13.99 14.63
N LEU A 63 13.01 13.67 13.84
CA LEU A 63 12.87 13.03 12.54
C LEU A 63 12.38 11.59 12.66
N ARG A 64 12.85 10.85 13.67
CA ARG A 64 12.39 9.47 13.92
C ARG A 64 10.89 9.44 14.24
N VAL A 65 10.42 10.36 15.09
CA VAL A 65 9.01 10.48 15.45
C VAL A 65 8.17 10.86 14.22
N ALA A 66 8.59 11.89 13.47
CA ALA A 66 7.89 12.31 12.25
C ALA A 66 7.85 11.19 11.18
N SER A 67 8.94 10.46 10.99
CA SER A 67 9.00 9.36 10.01
C SER A 67 8.05 8.22 10.37
N LEU A 68 7.89 7.94 11.66
CA LEU A 68 6.93 6.96 12.15
C LEU A 68 5.47 7.41 11.90
N ASP A 69 5.18 8.70 12.07
CA ASP A 69 3.87 9.26 11.77
C ASP A 69 3.50 9.13 10.30
N TYR A 70 4.42 9.50 9.43
CA TYR A 70 4.23 9.39 7.99
C TYR A 70 3.98 7.94 7.58
N LEU A 71 4.70 6.98 8.19
CA LEU A 71 4.44 5.57 7.95
C LEU A 71 3.05 5.14 8.45
N GLY A 72 2.60 5.65 9.61
CA GLY A 72 1.26 5.40 10.15
C GLY A 72 0.15 5.82 9.19
N VAL A 73 0.24 7.04 8.66
CA VAL A 73 -0.73 7.59 7.69
C VAL A 73 -0.76 6.75 6.40
N VAL A 74 0.42 6.39 5.88
CA VAL A 74 0.54 5.53 4.69
C VAL A 74 -0.06 4.14 4.95
N ALA A 75 0.23 3.52 6.10
CA ALA A 75 -0.30 2.21 6.47
C ALA A 75 -1.83 2.22 6.63
N ALA A 76 -2.38 3.26 7.25
CA ALA A 76 -3.83 3.42 7.41
C ALA A 76 -4.53 3.59 6.06
N LYS A 77 -3.94 4.35 5.13
CA LYS A 77 -4.48 4.51 3.76
C LYS A 77 -4.37 3.21 2.96
N LEU A 78 -3.24 2.52 3.02
CA LEU A 78 -3.05 1.19 2.40
C LEU A 78 -4.13 0.21 2.87
N ARG A 79 -4.41 0.17 4.17
CA ARG A 79 -5.44 -0.71 4.70
C ARG A 79 -6.83 -0.34 4.21
N ARG A 80 -7.15 0.96 4.19
CA ARG A 80 -8.44 1.46 3.67
C ARG A 80 -8.67 0.95 2.25
N ASP A 81 -7.67 1.11 1.38
CA ASP A 81 -7.78 0.75 -0.02
C ASP A 81 -7.93 -0.78 -0.21
N ALA A 82 -7.24 -1.59 0.60
CA ALA A 82 -7.37 -3.04 0.59
C ALA A 82 -8.74 -3.54 1.08
N VAL A 83 -9.32 -2.89 2.09
CA VAL A 83 -10.67 -3.24 2.58
C VAL A 83 -11.73 -2.85 1.55
N THR A 84 -11.62 -1.65 0.95
CA THR A 84 -12.53 -1.22 -0.13
C THR A 84 -12.42 -2.11 -1.37
N SER A 85 -11.22 -2.56 -1.76
CA SER A 85 -11.09 -3.44 -2.93
C SER A 85 -11.77 -4.80 -2.74
N ASN A 86 -11.72 -5.37 -1.54
CA ASN A 86 -12.32 -6.67 -1.26
C ASN A 86 -13.86 -6.62 -1.28
N THR A 87 -14.46 -5.50 -0.89
CA THR A 87 -15.92 -5.32 -0.98
C THR A 87 -16.39 -5.17 -2.42
N ASP A 88 -15.59 -4.52 -3.27
CA ASP A 88 -15.97 -4.21 -4.65
C ASP A 88 -15.81 -5.45 -5.56
N VAL A 89 -14.75 -6.26 -5.38
CA VAL A 89 -14.52 -7.49 -6.17
C VAL A 89 -15.58 -8.56 -5.89
N ALA A 90 -16.14 -8.62 -4.68
CA ALA A 90 -17.20 -9.57 -4.32
C ALA A 90 -18.51 -9.36 -5.11
N THR A 91 -18.67 -8.22 -5.80
CA THR A 91 -19.86 -7.92 -6.62
C THR A 91 -19.70 -8.26 -8.09
N SER A 92 -18.53 -8.78 -8.52
CA SER A 92 -18.26 -9.11 -9.92
C SER A 92 -18.45 -10.62 -10.17
N GLU A 93 -19.57 -11.00 -10.79
CA GLU A 93 -20.05 -12.37 -11.04
C GLU A 93 -19.21 -13.22 -12.04
N ASP A 94 -17.91 -12.94 -12.21
CA ASP A 94 -17.03 -13.66 -13.16
C ASP A 94 -16.01 -14.57 -12.42
N THR A 95 -16.50 -15.51 -11.61
CA THR A 95 -15.67 -16.41 -10.78
C THR A 95 -15.33 -17.75 -11.47
N GLU A 96 -15.05 -17.76 -12.79
CA GLU A 96 -14.65 -18.98 -13.52
C GLU A 96 -13.49 -18.77 -14.52
N LEU A 97 -12.69 -17.71 -14.38
CA LEU A 97 -11.48 -17.50 -15.19
C LEU A 97 -10.22 -17.65 -14.34
N ASP A 98 -9.20 -18.34 -14.88
CA ASP A 98 -7.85 -18.40 -14.29
C ASP A 98 -7.40 -16.98 -13.87
N GLU A 99 -6.98 -16.79 -12.62
CA GLU A 99 -6.58 -15.47 -12.07
C GLU A 99 -5.53 -14.76 -12.95
N SER A 100 -4.61 -15.51 -13.57
CA SER A 100 -3.62 -14.97 -14.51
C SER A 100 -4.23 -14.39 -15.78
N LYS A 101 -5.26 -15.03 -16.35
CA LYS A 101 -5.95 -14.53 -17.55
C LYS A 101 -6.86 -13.34 -17.20
N LEU A 102 -7.43 -13.34 -15.99
CA LEU A 102 -8.18 -12.21 -15.49
C LEU A 102 -7.28 -10.98 -15.37
N ILE A 103 -6.11 -11.10 -14.75
CA ILE A 103 -5.14 -9.99 -14.63
C ILE A 103 -4.76 -9.44 -16.01
N GLU A 104 -4.37 -10.30 -16.96
CA GLU A 104 -4.02 -9.86 -18.33
C GLU A 104 -5.18 -9.12 -19.02
N ARG A 105 -6.42 -9.54 -18.77
CA ARG A 105 -7.63 -8.87 -19.29
C ARG A 105 -7.82 -7.48 -18.66
N LEU A 106 -7.66 -7.37 -17.34
CA LEU A 106 -7.81 -6.09 -16.63
C LEU A 106 -6.73 -5.09 -17.05
N GLU A 107 -5.50 -5.56 -17.26
CA GLU A 107 -4.39 -4.76 -17.78
C GLU A 107 -4.71 -4.19 -19.17
N CYS A 108 -5.27 -5.02 -20.06
CA CYS A 108 -5.70 -4.57 -21.40
C CYS A 108 -6.82 -3.52 -21.33
N LEU A 109 -7.80 -3.72 -20.46
CA LEU A 109 -8.92 -2.77 -20.29
C LEU A 109 -8.43 -1.41 -19.76
N LEU A 110 -7.48 -1.42 -18.82
CA LEU A 110 -6.88 -0.21 -18.27
C LEU A 110 -6.11 0.58 -19.35
N LEU A 111 -5.30 -0.09 -20.16
CA LEU A 111 -4.58 0.57 -21.26
C LEU A 111 -5.53 1.09 -22.34
N ALA A 112 -6.58 0.34 -22.67
CA ALA A 112 -7.59 0.78 -23.63
C ALA A 112 -8.32 2.05 -23.14
N TYR A 113 -8.63 2.13 -21.84
CA TYR A 113 -9.17 3.34 -21.22
C TYR A 113 -8.20 4.53 -21.36
N LEU A 114 -6.93 4.39 -20.95
CA LEU A 114 -5.94 5.46 -21.04
C LEU A 114 -5.73 5.95 -22.48
N ARG A 115 -5.68 5.02 -23.44
CA ARG A 115 -5.50 5.36 -24.86
C ARG A 115 -6.74 6.04 -25.45
N ARG A 116 -7.94 5.67 -25.01
CA ARG A 116 -9.19 6.32 -25.43
C ARG A 116 -9.28 7.76 -24.93
N HIS A 117 -8.75 8.04 -23.74
CA HIS A 117 -8.71 9.38 -23.15
C HIS A 117 -7.48 10.22 -23.56
N SER A 118 -6.50 9.62 -24.24
CA SER A 118 -5.31 10.30 -24.78
C SER A 118 -5.57 11.56 -25.65
N PRO A 119 -6.60 11.64 -26.54
CA PRO A 119 -6.81 12.85 -27.33
C PRO A 119 -7.31 14.04 -26.49
N ALA A 120 -7.90 13.79 -25.31
CA ALA A 120 -8.30 14.85 -24.38
C ALA A 120 -7.11 15.35 -23.55
N ASP A 121 -6.24 14.43 -23.13
CA ASP A 121 -5.01 14.76 -22.41
C ASP A 121 -3.82 13.90 -22.90
N PRO A 122 -2.85 14.50 -23.61
CA PRO A 122 -1.64 13.81 -24.05
C PRO A 122 -0.79 13.23 -22.90
N SER A 123 -0.92 13.74 -21.68
CA SER A 123 -0.14 13.28 -20.52
C SER A 123 -0.44 11.83 -20.15
N LEU A 124 -1.66 11.36 -20.44
CA LEU A 124 -2.10 9.97 -20.20
C LEU A 124 -1.29 8.94 -20.98
N MET A 125 -0.66 9.33 -22.10
CA MET A 125 0.25 8.45 -22.82
C MET A 125 1.54 8.15 -22.04
N PHE A 126 1.98 9.05 -21.16
CA PHE A 126 3.10 8.77 -20.25
C PHE A 126 2.69 7.74 -19.20
N ALA A 127 1.48 7.84 -18.64
CA ALA A 127 0.94 6.84 -17.72
C ALA A 127 0.79 5.48 -18.41
N HIS A 128 0.25 5.45 -19.63
CA HIS A 128 0.15 4.25 -20.46
C HIS A 128 1.51 3.56 -20.66
N ASN A 129 2.52 4.32 -21.09
CA ASN A 129 3.86 3.79 -21.31
C ASN A 129 4.54 3.34 -20.00
N PHE A 130 4.26 4.03 -18.89
CA PHE A 130 4.76 3.65 -17.58
C PHE A 130 4.20 2.30 -17.13
N TYR A 131 2.88 2.04 -17.28
CA TYR A 131 2.29 0.74 -16.95
C TYR A 131 2.93 -0.40 -17.76
N ILE A 132 3.13 -0.20 -19.06
CA ILE A 132 3.82 -1.18 -19.92
C ILE A 132 5.23 -1.47 -19.39
N GLY A 133 6.00 -0.42 -19.09
CA GLY A 133 7.33 -0.56 -18.52
C GLY A 133 7.34 -1.28 -17.16
N GLN A 134 6.36 -0.97 -16.31
CA GLN A 134 6.19 -1.59 -15.00
C GLN A 134 5.89 -3.09 -15.13
N TRP A 135 4.93 -3.47 -15.97
CA TRP A 135 4.58 -4.88 -16.18
C TRP A 135 5.71 -5.69 -16.83
N LEU A 136 6.45 -5.09 -17.77
CA LEU A 136 7.65 -5.72 -18.34
C LEU A 136 8.73 -5.96 -17.29
N ARG A 137 8.92 -5.01 -16.38
CA ARG A 137 9.84 -5.15 -15.24
C ARG A 137 9.38 -6.26 -14.31
N ASP A 138 8.11 -6.26 -13.91
CA ASP A 138 7.57 -7.25 -12.97
C ASP A 138 7.66 -8.68 -13.55
N ALA A 139 7.29 -8.87 -14.82
CA ALA A 139 7.47 -10.13 -15.54
C ALA A 139 8.95 -10.57 -15.65
N SER A 140 9.89 -9.61 -15.71
CA SER A 140 11.32 -9.91 -15.72
C SER A 140 11.85 -10.29 -14.33
N VAL A 141 11.34 -9.66 -13.27
CA VAL A 141 11.72 -9.96 -11.88
C VAL A 141 11.20 -11.33 -11.47
N GLU A 142 9.95 -11.68 -11.81
CA GLU A 142 9.40 -13.03 -11.61
C GLU A 142 10.28 -14.10 -12.26
N PHE A 143 10.71 -13.86 -13.50
CA PHE A 143 11.61 -14.77 -14.21
C PHE A 143 12.98 -14.92 -13.51
N GLN A 144 13.57 -13.80 -13.06
CA GLN A 144 14.84 -13.84 -12.33
C GLN A 144 14.74 -14.59 -10.99
N GLN A 145 13.60 -14.48 -10.29
CA GLN A 145 13.37 -15.21 -9.04
C GLN A 145 13.30 -16.73 -9.25
N VAL A 146 12.65 -17.17 -10.33
CA VAL A 146 12.60 -18.59 -10.71
C VAL A 146 13.98 -19.13 -11.08
N GLN A 147 14.83 -18.31 -11.70
CA GLN A 147 16.22 -18.69 -12.02
C GLN A 147 17.13 -18.79 -10.78
N GLN A 148 16.87 -18.01 -9.73
CA GLN A 148 17.68 -17.99 -8.51
C GLN A 148 17.28 -19.08 -7.50
N GLN A 149 16.16 -19.77 -7.70
CA GLN A 149 15.80 -20.93 -6.87
C GLN A 149 16.63 -22.15 -7.30
N GLU A 150 17.58 -22.54 -6.46
CA GLU A 150 18.56 -23.62 -6.70
C GLU A 150 17.95 -25.03 -6.90
N ASN A 151 16.63 -25.21 -6.80
CA ASN A 151 15.99 -26.53 -6.76
C ASN A 151 14.84 -26.70 -7.79
N VAL A 152 14.94 -26.04 -8.94
CA VAL A 152 13.89 -26.04 -9.98
C VAL A 152 14.33 -26.87 -11.19
N ASP A 153 13.51 -27.84 -11.60
CA ASP A 153 13.73 -28.66 -12.80
C ASP A 153 13.94 -27.80 -14.06
N ILE A 154 14.82 -28.26 -14.96
CA ILE A 154 15.17 -27.59 -16.23
C ILE A 154 13.91 -27.33 -17.09
N ASP A 155 12.93 -28.23 -17.05
CA ASP A 155 11.65 -28.07 -17.75
C ASP A 155 10.81 -26.93 -17.18
N THR A 156 10.83 -26.75 -15.85
CA THR A 156 10.10 -25.66 -15.18
C THR A 156 10.75 -24.31 -15.46
N GLN A 157 12.09 -24.25 -15.53
CA GLN A 157 12.82 -23.05 -15.96
C GLN A 157 12.55 -22.70 -17.43
N THR A 158 12.41 -23.72 -18.29
CA THR A 158 12.13 -23.55 -19.72
C THR A 158 10.69 -23.07 -19.96
N ILE A 159 9.71 -23.64 -19.24
CA ILE A 159 8.31 -23.19 -19.28
C ILE A 159 8.17 -21.77 -18.73
N ALA A 160 8.88 -21.43 -17.65
CA ALA A 160 8.92 -20.07 -17.10
C ALA A 160 9.55 -19.07 -18.08
N ALA A 161 10.61 -19.46 -18.79
CA ALA A 161 11.23 -18.65 -19.84
C ALA A 161 10.29 -18.39 -21.02
N GLN A 162 9.59 -19.43 -21.48
CA GLN A 162 8.62 -19.34 -22.57
C GLN A 162 7.38 -18.51 -22.17
N THR A 163 6.87 -18.69 -20.95
CA THR A 163 5.73 -17.90 -20.43
C THR A 163 6.12 -16.44 -20.23
N CYS A 164 7.33 -16.17 -19.73
CA CYS A 164 7.86 -14.80 -19.61
C CYS A 164 8.05 -14.16 -20.99
N GLN A 165 8.58 -14.88 -21.98
CA GLN A 165 8.72 -14.40 -23.36
C GLN A 165 7.35 -14.17 -24.01
N ALA A 166 6.36 -15.04 -23.77
CA ALA A 166 4.99 -14.87 -24.26
C ALA A 166 4.30 -13.65 -23.63
N LYS A 167 4.43 -13.44 -22.31
CA LYS A 167 3.93 -12.24 -21.62
C LYS A 167 4.62 -10.97 -22.13
N LYS A 168 5.95 -11.00 -22.29
CA LYS A 168 6.72 -9.89 -22.88
C LYS A 168 6.28 -9.59 -24.31
N GLY A 169 6.07 -10.63 -25.13
CA GLY A 169 5.57 -10.52 -26.50
C GLY A 169 4.14 -9.96 -26.55
N SER A 170 3.26 -10.40 -25.66
CA SER A 170 1.88 -9.92 -25.54
C SER A 170 1.84 -8.43 -25.14
N VAL A 171 2.61 -8.04 -24.12
CA VAL A 171 2.72 -6.65 -23.64
C VAL A 171 3.39 -5.74 -24.70
N LEU A 172 4.40 -6.24 -25.41
CA LEU A 172 5.06 -5.50 -26.51
C LEU A 172 4.17 -5.39 -27.75
N ASN A 173 3.33 -6.40 -28.03
CA ASN A 173 2.29 -6.32 -29.04
C ASN A 173 1.23 -5.28 -28.66
N LEU A 174 0.94 -5.11 -27.37
CA LEU A 174 0.07 -4.06 -26.82
C LEU A 174 0.68 -2.65 -27.00
N MET A 175 2.01 -2.53 -26.99
CA MET A 175 2.75 -1.29 -27.26
C MET A 175 2.73 -0.90 -28.75
N THR A 176 2.83 -1.89 -29.64
CA THR A 176 2.97 -1.69 -31.10
C THR A 176 1.65 -1.69 -31.85
N THR A 177 0.56 -2.17 -31.23
CA THR A 177 -0.72 -2.21 -31.91
C THR A 177 -1.33 -0.81 -32.02
N SER A 178 -1.49 -0.40 -33.28
CA SER A 178 -2.33 0.71 -33.73
C SER A 178 -3.72 0.64 -33.08
N ALA A 179 -4.41 1.79 -33.00
CA ALA A 179 -5.76 1.95 -32.45
C ALA A 179 -6.78 0.88 -32.93
N VAL A 180 -6.51 0.26 -34.09
CA VAL A 180 -7.29 -0.81 -34.72
C VAL A 180 -7.19 -2.15 -33.97
N ALA A 181 -6.06 -2.51 -33.36
CA ALA A 181 -5.96 -3.77 -32.61
C ALA A 181 -6.45 -3.65 -31.16
N ALA A 182 -6.34 -2.46 -30.56
CA ALA A 182 -7.07 -2.14 -29.33
C ALA A 182 -8.58 -2.22 -29.57
N ALA A 183 -9.06 -1.81 -30.75
CA ALA A 183 -10.45 -2.00 -31.19
C ALA A 183 -10.81 -3.47 -31.49
N LEU A 184 -9.88 -4.29 -32.00
CA LEU A 184 -10.09 -5.73 -32.21
C LEU A 184 -10.11 -6.54 -30.90
N LEU A 185 -9.27 -6.20 -29.92
CA LEU A 185 -9.35 -6.76 -28.56
C LEU A 185 -10.65 -6.34 -27.85
N SER A 186 -11.17 -5.14 -28.17
CA SER A 186 -12.53 -4.69 -27.80
C SER A 186 -13.64 -5.43 -28.56
N GLN A 187 -13.39 -6.17 -29.63
CA GLN A 187 -14.47 -6.76 -30.45
C GLN A 187 -15.13 -7.97 -29.78
N LYS A 188 -14.54 -8.51 -28.70
CA LYS A 188 -15.12 -9.57 -27.87
C LYS A 188 -15.81 -9.09 -26.59
N MET A 189 -15.81 -7.79 -26.29
CA MET A 189 -16.50 -7.30 -25.10
C MET A 189 -17.01 -5.88 -25.29
N SER A 190 -18.26 -5.67 -24.92
CA SER A 190 -18.94 -4.39 -24.89
C SER A 190 -18.08 -3.31 -24.20
N THR A 191 -17.31 -2.54 -24.96
CA THR A 191 -16.65 -1.31 -24.49
C THR A 191 -17.66 -0.16 -24.42
N ARG A 192 -18.84 -0.47 -23.90
CA ARG A 192 -19.90 0.49 -23.64
C ARG A 192 -19.51 1.23 -22.36
N GLY A 193 -18.62 2.21 -22.54
CA GLY A 193 -18.26 3.25 -21.59
C GLY A 193 -17.69 2.74 -20.26
N LEU A 194 -16.42 2.33 -20.24
CA LEU A 194 -15.69 2.26 -18.97
C LEU A 194 -15.76 3.65 -18.34
N THR A 195 -16.41 3.74 -17.19
CA THR A 195 -16.47 4.98 -16.43
C THR A 195 -15.12 5.20 -15.73
N VAL A 196 -14.90 6.43 -15.26
CA VAL A 196 -13.69 6.74 -14.48
C VAL A 196 -13.65 5.90 -13.19
N GLU A 197 -14.83 5.60 -12.62
CA GLU A 197 -14.98 4.75 -11.43
C GLU A 197 -14.53 3.32 -11.71
N ASP A 198 -14.96 2.74 -12.84
CA ASP A 198 -14.52 1.40 -13.25
C ASP A 198 -12.99 1.34 -13.42
N ALA A 199 -12.40 2.36 -14.06
CA ALA A 199 -10.94 2.43 -14.24
C ALA A 199 -10.19 2.54 -12.89
N MET A 200 -10.76 3.25 -11.91
CA MET A 200 -10.21 3.32 -10.55
C MET A 200 -10.32 1.97 -9.82
N LEU A 201 -11.44 1.26 -9.97
CA LEU A 201 -11.61 -0.09 -9.42
C LEU A 201 -10.61 -1.09 -10.02
N LEU A 202 -10.42 -1.05 -11.33
CA LEU A 202 -9.43 -1.85 -12.05
C LEU A 202 -8.02 -1.56 -11.54
N SER A 203 -7.64 -0.27 -11.46
CA SER A 203 -6.32 0.12 -10.95
C SER A 203 -6.12 -0.31 -9.50
N ARG A 204 -7.16 -0.26 -8.67
CA ARG A 204 -7.10 -0.68 -7.27
C ARG A 204 -6.95 -2.20 -7.14
N HIS A 205 -7.68 -2.97 -7.95
CA HIS A 205 -7.55 -4.42 -7.97
C HIS A 205 -6.15 -4.85 -8.42
N LEU A 206 -5.61 -4.25 -9.49
CA LEU A 206 -4.23 -4.48 -9.91
C LEU A 206 -3.21 -4.04 -8.85
N ALA A 207 -3.49 -2.99 -8.08
CA ALA A 207 -2.63 -2.61 -6.96
C ALA A 207 -2.68 -3.61 -5.79
N SER A 208 -3.81 -4.30 -5.57
CA SER A 208 -3.98 -5.27 -4.49
C SER A 208 -3.09 -6.50 -4.65
N THR A 209 -2.81 -6.91 -5.90
CA THR A 209 -1.94 -8.04 -6.22
C THR A 209 -0.45 -7.67 -6.15
N ARG A 210 -0.12 -6.37 -6.16
CA ARG A 210 1.25 -5.87 -6.17
C ARG A 210 1.92 -5.93 -4.79
N GLN A 211 3.26 -5.91 -4.83
CA GLN A 211 4.12 -5.98 -3.64
C GLN A 211 3.89 -4.83 -2.64
N PHE A 212 3.41 -3.66 -3.08
CA PHE A 212 3.15 -2.52 -2.20
C PHE A 212 1.96 -2.75 -1.27
N SER A 213 0.87 -3.37 -1.76
CA SER A 213 -0.27 -3.79 -0.93
C SER A 213 0.18 -4.76 0.17
N ARG A 214 1.05 -5.72 -0.19
CA ARG A 214 1.65 -6.69 0.73
C ARG A 214 2.61 -6.07 1.76
N ALA A 215 3.08 -4.84 1.53
CA ALA A 215 3.99 -4.14 2.46
C ALA A 215 3.28 -3.69 3.74
N PHE A 216 1.94 -3.64 3.77
CA PHE A 216 1.16 -3.27 4.95
C PHE A 216 1.53 -4.11 6.18
N ASP A 217 1.61 -5.44 6.05
CA ASP A 217 1.96 -6.33 7.16
C ASP A 217 3.38 -6.10 7.66
N CYS A 218 4.32 -5.79 6.76
CA CYS A 218 5.67 -5.40 7.13
C CYS A 218 5.67 -4.09 7.93
N TYR A 219 4.95 -3.07 7.46
CA TYR A 219 4.85 -1.78 8.16
C TYR A 219 4.23 -1.93 9.55
N LEU A 220 3.17 -2.72 9.67
CA LEU A 220 2.53 -2.99 10.96
C LEU A 220 3.49 -3.70 11.92
N SER A 221 4.27 -4.67 11.43
CA SER A 221 5.31 -5.34 12.20
C SER A 221 6.41 -4.38 12.67
N TYR A 222 6.84 -3.45 11.82
CA TYR A 222 7.79 -2.40 12.21
C TYR A 222 7.22 -1.47 13.29
N ILE A 223 5.96 -1.02 13.15
CA ILE A 223 5.29 -0.18 14.15
C ILE A 223 5.20 -0.89 15.51
N LEU A 224 4.84 -2.18 15.52
CA LEU A 224 4.79 -2.98 16.74
C LEU A 224 6.17 -3.08 17.41
N ARG A 225 7.23 -3.28 16.63
CA ARG A 225 8.60 -3.35 17.14
C ARG A 225 9.09 -2.04 17.76
N VAL A 226 8.69 -0.89 17.21
CA VAL A 226 9.07 0.42 17.76
C VAL A 226 8.52 0.63 19.18
N ARG A 227 7.46 -0.07 19.58
CA ARG A 227 6.95 -0.02 20.96
C ARG A 227 7.94 -0.54 22.01
N GLU A 228 8.96 -1.30 21.62
CA GLU A 228 10.00 -1.80 22.53
C GLU A 228 11.17 -0.82 22.70
N GLU A 229 11.18 0.30 21.97
CA GLU A 229 12.22 1.33 22.10
C GLU A 229 12.18 2.01 23.48
N SER A 230 13.35 2.37 24.02
CA SER A 230 13.43 3.06 25.32
C SER A 230 12.74 4.44 25.31
N ALA A 231 12.75 5.10 24.15
CA ALA A 231 12.21 6.44 23.98
C ALA A 231 10.68 6.48 24.07
N VAL A 232 10.18 7.17 25.11
CA VAL A 232 8.73 7.37 25.36
C VAL A 232 8.01 7.99 24.16
N ALA A 233 8.65 8.97 23.48
CA ALA A 233 8.06 9.65 22.34
C ALA A 233 7.73 8.68 21.19
N LEU A 234 8.65 7.79 20.85
CA LEU A 234 8.47 6.78 19.80
C LEU A 234 7.40 5.75 20.20
N ARG A 235 7.43 5.26 21.45
CA ARG A 235 6.41 4.30 21.94
C ARG A 235 5.00 4.89 21.92
N THR A 236 4.85 6.12 22.41
CA THR A 236 3.58 6.85 22.38
C THR A 236 3.09 7.00 20.95
N ARG A 237 3.98 7.37 20.04
CA ARG A 237 3.63 7.61 18.65
C ARG A 237 3.30 6.33 17.88
N ALA A 238 3.98 5.23 18.16
CA ALA A 238 3.64 3.91 17.61
C ALA A 238 2.19 3.50 17.98
N ILE A 239 1.77 3.73 19.23
CA ILE A 239 0.39 3.46 19.64
C ILE A 239 -0.62 4.36 18.94
N LYS A 240 -0.32 5.65 18.76
CA LYS A 240 -1.18 6.55 17.97
C LYS A 240 -1.32 6.10 16.51
N CYS A 241 -0.21 5.69 15.87
CA CYS A 241 -0.25 5.14 14.51
C CYS A 241 -1.12 3.88 14.43
N LEU A 242 -1.00 2.97 15.41
CA LEU A 242 -1.88 1.80 15.50
C LEU A 242 -3.35 2.20 15.66
N ALA A 243 -3.65 3.24 16.45
CA ALA A 243 -5.02 3.72 16.63
C ALA A 243 -5.63 4.23 15.32
N GLU A 244 -4.85 4.95 14.50
CA GLU A 244 -5.29 5.40 13.17
C GLU A 244 -5.60 4.23 12.23
N VAL A 245 -4.76 3.20 12.25
CA VAL A 245 -4.96 1.98 11.43
C VAL A 245 -6.19 1.19 11.92
N VAL A 246 -6.36 1.01 13.22
CA VAL A 246 -7.50 0.30 13.82
C VAL A 246 -8.82 1.04 13.61
N ALA A 247 -8.79 2.38 13.57
CA ALA A 247 -9.96 3.18 13.25
C ALA A 247 -10.46 2.95 11.82
N VAL A 248 -9.56 2.63 10.88
CA VAL A 248 -9.92 2.26 9.50
C VAL A 248 -10.43 0.82 9.43
N ASP A 249 -9.76 -0.11 10.13
CA ASP A 249 -10.15 -1.52 10.14
C ASP A 249 -10.06 -2.15 11.55
N PRO A 250 -11.20 -2.30 12.25
CA PRO A 250 -11.24 -2.93 13.56
C PRO A 250 -10.88 -4.42 13.56
N SER A 251 -10.91 -5.11 12.41
CA SER A 251 -10.54 -6.53 12.35
C SER A 251 -9.07 -6.76 12.72
N ILE A 252 -8.22 -5.74 12.59
CA ILE A 252 -6.79 -5.81 12.92
C ILE A 252 -6.54 -6.16 14.39
N MET A 253 -7.41 -5.69 15.30
CA MET A 253 -7.32 -6.01 16.73
C MET A 253 -7.59 -7.49 17.06
N SER A 254 -8.11 -8.27 16.10
CA SER A 254 -8.24 -9.74 16.27
C SER A 254 -6.90 -10.46 16.22
N ARG A 255 -5.86 -9.84 15.64
CA ARG A 255 -4.53 -10.42 15.56
C ARG A 255 -3.89 -10.45 16.96
N THR A 256 -3.32 -11.61 17.31
CA THR A 256 -2.81 -11.88 18.66
C THR A 256 -1.58 -11.04 19.01
N ASP A 257 -0.72 -10.77 18.03
CA ASP A 257 0.45 -9.90 18.14
C ASP A 257 0.06 -8.46 18.53
N ILE A 258 -0.95 -7.90 17.86
CA ILE A 258 -1.43 -6.53 18.08
C ILE A 258 -2.20 -6.44 19.38
N ALA A 259 -3.13 -7.36 19.64
CA ALA A 259 -3.88 -7.38 20.90
C ALA A 259 -2.95 -7.48 22.11
N LYS A 260 -1.91 -8.33 22.05
CA LYS A 260 -0.89 -8.44 23.10
C LYS A 260 -0.10 -7.14 23.23
N GLY A 261 0.30 -6.53 22.12
CA GLY A 261 0.99 -5.24 22.11
C GLY A 261 0.17 -4.13 22.77
N VAL A 262 -1.11 -3.97 22.41
CA VAL A 262 -1.99 -2.97 23.02
C VAL A 262 -2.16 -3.21 24.52
N ARG A 263 -2.38 -4.47 24.95
CA ARG A 263 -2.48 -4.82 26.38
C ARG A 263 -1.21 -4.46 27.16
N GLN A 264 -0.03 -4.71 26.60
CA GLN A 264 1.23 -4.30 27.22
C GLN A 264 1.37 -2.79 27.32
N SER A 265 0.88 -2.03 26.33
CA SER A 265 0.91 -0.57 26.38
C SER A 265 -0.07 0.03 27.39
N LEU A 266 -1.15 -0.66 27.76
CA LEU A 266 -2.02 -0.25 28.86
C LEU A 266 -1.32 -0.32 30.23
N VAL A 267 -0.26 -1.13 30.38
CA VAL A 267 0.55 -1.27 31.60
C VAL A 267 1.94 -0.64 31.47
N ASP A 268 2.13 0.21 30.47
CA ASP A 268 3.40 0.89 30.21
C ASP A 268 3.85 1.77 31.38
N SER A 269 5.15 2.00 31.56
CA SER A 269 5.69 2.87 32.62
C SER A 269 5.31 4.35 32.45
N SER A 270 5.18 4.82 31.21
CA SER A 270 4.84 6.20 30.89
C SER A 270 3.34 6.45 30.85
N THR A 271 2.90 7.56 31.46
CA THR A 271 1.51 8.04 31.39
C THR A 271 1.07 8.31 29.96
N SER A 272 1.91 8.93 29.13
CA SER A 272 1.58 9.27 27.73
C SER A 272 1.30 8.04 26.85
N VAL A 273 2.03 6.95 27.09
CA VAL A 273 1.81 5.69 26.35
C VAL A 273 0.52 5.02 26.80
N ARG A 274 0.25 5.01 28.11
CA ARG A 274 -1.00 4.47 28.67
C ARG A 274 -2.21 5.23 28.15
N GLU A 275 -2.14 6.57 28.12
CA GLU A 275 -3.20 7.43 27.58
C GLU A 275 -3.49 7.11 26.11
N ALA A 276 -2.45 7.01 25.27
CA ALA A 276 -2.62 6.65 23.86
C ALA A 276 -3.22 5.25 23.68
N ALA A 277 -2.87 4.30 24.56
CA ALA A 277 -3.43 2.94 24.52
C ALA A 277 -4.91 2.92 24.94
N ILE A 278 -5.29 3.72 25.93
CA ILE A 278 -6.68 3.88 26.36
C ILE A 278 -7.51 4.52 25.25
N ASP A 279 -7.01 5.56 24.57
CA ASP A 279 -7.68 6.18 23.42
C ASP A 279 -7.91 5.18 22.29
N LEU A 280 -6.89 4.38 21.93
CA LEU A 280 -7.03 3.30 20.95
C LEU A 280 -8.12 2.31 21.32
N VAL A 281 -8.08 1.76 22.54
CA VAL A 281 -9.04 0.76 23.01
C VAL A 281 -10.44 1.37 23.11
N GLY A 282 -10.56 2.62 23.54
CA GLY A 282 -11.82 3.35 23.60
C GLY A 282 -12.47 3.46 22.22
N ARG A 283 -11.73 3.91 21.19
CA ARG A 283 -12.22 3.96 19.81
C ARG A 283 -12.60 2.58 19.28
N PHE A 284 -11.81 1.55 19.58
CA PHE A 284 -12.08 0.18 19.15
C PHE A 284 -13.37 -0.39 19.76
N ILE A 285 -13.58 -0.17 21.05
CA ILE A 285 -14.77 -0.64 21.78
C ILE A 285 -16.05 0.01 21.22
N LEU A 286 -15.99 1.30 20.87
CA LEU A 286 -17.13 1.98 20.23
C LEU A 286 -17.52 1.34 18.89
N LEU A 287 -16.54 0.78 18.16
CA LEU A 287 -16.76 0.09 16.89
C LEU A 287 -17.21 -1.37 17.07
N LYS A 288 -16.81 -2.04 18.17
CA LYS A 288 -17.20 -3.42 18.51
C LYS A 288 -17.58 -3.57 19.98
N PRO A 289 -18.83 -3.22 20.36
CA PRO A 289 -19.29 -3.26 21.75
C PRO A 289 -19.26 -4.67 22.38
N GLU A 290 -19.32 -5.71 21.57
CA GLU A 290 -19.27 -7.12 22.01
C GLU A 290 -17.98 -7.47 22.77
N LEU A 291 -16.90 -6.73 22.54
CA LEU A 291 -15.58 -6.99 23.14
C LEU A 291 -15.35 -6.20 24.44
N VAL A 292 -16.33 -5.40 24.91
CA VAL A 292 -16.26 -4.66 26.18
C VAL A 292 -15.84 -5.56 27.35
N PRO A 293 -16.43 -6.76 27.57
CA PRO A 293 -16.08 -7.58 28.73
C PRO A 293 -14.61 -7.98 28.78
N HIS A 294 -13.95 -8.10 27.62
CA HIS A 294 -12.54 -8.51 27.54
C HIS A 294 -11.55 -7.39 27.92
N TYR A 295 -11.97 -6.13 27.79
CA TYR A 295 -11.14 -4.97 28.10
C TYR A 295 -11.59 -4.22 29.36
N TYR A 296 -12.78 -4.52 29.88
CA TYR A 296 -13.37 -3.83 31.02
C TYR A 296 -12.46 -3.83 32.25
N ASP A 297 -11.93 -4.99 32.66
CA ASP A 297 -11.06 -5.10 33.84
C ASP A 297 -9.77 -4.29 33.69
N MET A 298 -9.22 -4.24 32.48
CA MET A 298 -8.02 -3.46 32.19
C MET A 298 -8.29 -1.94 32.20
N LEU A 299 -9.48 -1.53 31.77
CA LEU A 299 -9.89 -0.12 31.74
C LEU A 299 -10.29 0.39 33.13
N SER A 300 -11.03 -0.41 33.90
CA SER A 300 -11.46 -0.06 35.25
C SER A 300 -10.28 0.10 36.21
N ALA A 301 -9.25 -0.73 36.05
CA ALA A 301 -7.97 -0.62 36.77
C ALA A 301 -7.17 0.67 36.46
N ARG A 302 -7.64 1.52 35.53
CA ARG A 302 -7.01 2.80 35.17
C ARG A 302 -7.76 4.03 35.66
N ILE A 303 -8.95 3.85 36.24
CA ILE A 303 -9.76 4.92 36.84
C ILE A 303 -9.29 5.24 38.26
N MET A 304 -8.71 4.24 38.94
CA MET A 304 -8.04 4.38 40.26
C MET A 304 -6.59 4.86 40.11
#